data_AF-A0A3M2G0E7-F1
#
_entry.id   AF-A0A3M2G0E7-F1
#
_cell.length_a   1.000
_cell.length_b   1.000
_cell.length_c   1.000
_cell.angle_alpha   90.00
_cell.angle_beta   90.00
_cell.angle_gamma   90.00
#
_symmetry.space_group_name_H-M   'P 1'
#
loop_
_entity.id
_entity.type
_entity.pdbx_description
1 polymer ?
#
loop_
_entity_poly.entity_id
_entity_poly.type
_entity_poly.pdbx_seq_one_letter_code
_entity_poly.pdbx_strand_id
1 'polypeptide(L)'
;MEVSPRRVAANEPVHVTIRVTGPGANDARVGPRPPKGKNLLPSGFFSTATQMSWVNGRFSTQREFSIDYLPAGVGEAQVPSFTVRLPDREVRTEPVAVTVVEARQR
;
A
#
# COMPACT_ATOMS: atom_id res chain seq x y z
N MET A 1 -2.59 6.34 2.68
CA MET A 1 -2.38 5.21 1.75
C MET A 1 -2.74 5.68 0.37
N GLU A 2 -1.92 5.33 -0.61
CA GLU A 2 -2.13 5.60 -2.02
C GLU A 2 -2.30 4.27 -2.76
N VAL A 3 -3.18 4.28 -3.76
CA VAL A 3 -3.50 3.10 -4.59
C VAL A 3 -3.59 3.56 -6.03
N SER A 4 -2.80 2.96 -6.91
CA SER A 4 -2.76 3.29 -8.33
C SER A 4 -2.42 2.06 -9.18
N PRO A 5 -3.11 1.84 -10.32
CA PRO A 5 -4.29 2.57 -10.78
C PRO A 5 -5.58 2.13 -10.06
N ARG A 6 -6.61 3.00 -10.04
CA ARG A 6 -7.96 2.64 -9.52
C ARG A 6 -8.86 1.94 -10.53
N ARG A 7 -8.45 1.91 -11.80
CA ARG A 7 -9.07 1.14 -12.87
C ARG A 7 -7.94 0.42 -13.62
N VAL A 8 -7.96 -0.90 -13.63
CA VAL A 8 -6.81 -1.74 -14.02
C VAL A 8 -7.25 -2.88 -14.94
N ALA A 9 -6.43 -3.27 -15.91
CA ALA A 9 -6.69 -4.48 -16.69
C ALA A 9 -6.41 -5.74 -15.85
N ALA A 10 -7.09 -6.85 -16.15
CA ALA A 10 -6.97 -8.09 -15.38
C ALA A 10 -5.54 -8.70 -15.33
N ASN A 11 -4.64 -8.29 -16.23
CA ASN A 11 -3.24 -8.71 -16.28
C ASN A 11 -2.25 -7.65 -15.75
N GLU A 12 -2.73 -6.52 -15.23
CA GLU A 12 -1.91 -5.43 -14.72
C GLU A 12 -1.99 -5.36 -13.19
N PRO A 13 -0.88 -5.04 -12.50
CA PRO A 13 -0.87 -4.91 -11.05
C PRO A 13 -1.54 -3.61 -10.57
N VAL A 14 -2.04 -3.66 -9.34
CA VAL A 14 -2.43 -2.48 -8.54
C VAL A 14 -1.33 -2.21 -7.53
N HIS A 15 -0.69 -1.06 -7.62
CA HIS A 15 0.35 -0.63 -6.70
C HIS A 15 -0.26 0.02 -5.46
N VAL A 16 0.15 -0.43 -4.29
CA VAL A 16 -0.28 0.10 -3.00
C VAL A 16 0.91 0.67 -2.27
N THR A 17 0.80 1.92 -1.82
CA THR A 17 1.85 2.62 -1.09
C THR A 17 1.31 3.19 0.22
N ILE A 18 1.91 2.80 1.33
CA ILE A 18 1.62 3.32 2.66
C ILE A 18 2.79 4.19 3.09
N ARG A 19 2.56 5.50 3.15
CA ARG A 19 3.55 6.47 3.58
C ARG A 19 3.27 6.92 5.01
N VAL A 20 4.31 6.87 5.85
CA VAL A 20 4.31 7.35 7.23
C VAL A 20 5.35 8.46 7.34
N THR A 21 4.96 9.62 7.84
CA THR A 21 5.82 10.80 7.99
C THR A 21 5.77 11.33 9.40
N GLY A 22 6.90 11.78 9.92
CA GLY A 22 7.01 12.44 11.22
C GLY A 22 7.75 11.61 12.28
N PRO A 23 7.70 12.04 13.55
CA PRO A 23 8.33 11.32 14.66
C PRO A 23 7.81 9.88 14.75
N GLY A 24 8.73 8.92 14.93
CA GLY A 24 8.39 7.48 14.98
C GLY A 24 8.14 6.82 13.62
N ALA A 25 8.24 7.54 12.50
CA ALA A 25 8.11 6.94 11.17
C ALA A 25 9.17 5.86 10.90
N ASN A 26 10.39 6.04 11.42
CA ASN A 26 11.46 5.04 11.27
C ASN A 26 11.09 3.69 11.91
N ASP A 27 10.32 3.71 12.99
CA ASP A 27 9.93 2.53 13.75
C ASP A 27 8.57 1.98 13.35
N ALA A 28 7.89 2.64 12.41
CA ALA A 28 6.60 2.19 11.90
C ALA A 28 6.73 0.78 11.30
N ARG A 29 5.71 -0.07 11.50
CA ARG A 29 5.67 -1.43 10.96
C ARG A 29 4.29 -1.72 10.38
N VAL A 30 4.27 -2.49 9.30
CA VAL A 30 3.05 -3.14 8.79
C VAL A 30 3.07 -4.62 9.17
N GLY A 31 1.90 -5.26 9.17
CA GLY A 31 1.81 -6.71 9.43
C GLY A 31 2.70 -7.51 8.47
N PRO A 32 3.32 -8.62 8.92
CA PRO A 32 4.30 -9.36 8.12
C PRO A 32 3.68 -10.04 6.90
N ARG A 33 2.36 -10.31 6.95
CA ARG A 33 1.60 -10.89 5.85
C ARG A 33 0.61 -9.86 5.32
N PRO A 34 0.73 -9.43 4.06
CA PRO A 34 -0.26 -8.55 3.45
C PRO A 34 -1.65 -9.22 3.41
N PRO A 35 -2.71 -8.51 3.82
CA PRO A 35 -4.08 -9.03 3.74
C PRO A 35 -4.52 -9.24 2.28
N LYS A 36 -5.42 -10.19 2.06
CA LYS A 36 -6.08 -10.35 0.75
C LYS A 36 -7.17 -9.28 0.59
N GLY A 37 -7.36 -8.80 -0.65
CA GLY A 37 -8.45 -7.89 -1.02
C GLY A 37 -9.64 -8.63 -1.63
N LYS A 38 -10.73 -7.89 -1.91
CA LYS A 38 -11.82 -8.39 -2.77
C LYS A 38 -11.29 -8.43 -4.20
N ASN A 39 -11.27 -9.60 -4.83
CA ASN A 39 -10.76 -9.81 -6.19
C ASN A 39 -9.31 -9.32 -6.43
N LEU A 40 -8.52 -9.20 -5.36
CA LEU A 40 -7.12 -8.79 -5.40
C LEU A 40 -6.28 -9.69 -4.49
N LEU A 41 -5.18 -10.22 -5.02
CA LEU A 41 -4.24 -11.05 -4.28
C LEU A 41 -2.88 -10.35 -4.18
N PRO A 42 -2.24 -10.30 -3.00
CA PRO A 42 -0.90 -9.73 -2.89
C PRO A 42 0.10 -10.57 -3.69
N SER A 43 0.97 -9.92 -4.45
CA SER A 43 2.00 -10.58 -5.28
C SER A 43 3.22 -11.05 -4.49
N GLY A 44 3.37 -10.61 -3.24
CA GLY A 44 4.53 -10.91 -2.41
C GLY A 44 4.43 -10.30 -1.00
N PHE A 45 5.59 -9.88 -0.47
CA PHE A 45 5.71 -9.16 0.80
C PHE A 45 5.85 -7.65 0.56
N PHE A 46 5.78 -6.85 1.63
CA PHE A 46 6.04 -5.42 1.54
C PHE A 46 7.50 -5.13 1.26
N SER A 47 7.75 -4.31 0.24
CA SER A 47 9.00 -3.57 0.11
C SER A 47 8.97 -2.39 1.08
N THR A 48 10.12 -2.04 1.66
CA THR A 48 10.23 -0.94 2.62
C THR A 48 11.35 0.02 2.21
N ALA A 49 11.05 1.32 2.21
CA ALA A 49 12.03 2.38 2.01
C ALA A 49 11.94 3.40 3.15
N THR A 50 13.09 3.88 3.63
CA THR A 50 13.17 4.94 4.64
C THR A 50 13.99 6.09 4.08
N GLN A 51 13.45 7.30 4.20
CA GLN A 51 14.12 8.54 3.82
C GLN A 51 14.19 9.44 5.06
N MET A 52 15.40 9.91 5.37
CA MET A 52 15.67 10.81 6.47
C MET A 52 16.30 12.09 5.91
N SER A 53 15.84 13.25 6.37
CA SER A 53 16.39 14.53 5.97
C SER A 53 16.50 15.49 7.14
N TRP A 54 17.50 16.39 7.05
CA TRP A 54 17.72 17.45 8.01
C TRP A 54 17.70 18.78 7.26
N VAL A 55 16.68 19.61 7.49
CA VAL A 55 16.49 20.88 6.78
C VAL A 55 16.29 21.99 7.81
N ASN A 56 17.16 23.01 7.79
CA ASN A 56 17.10 24.18 8.68
C ASN A 56 16.98 23.82 10.18
N GLY A 57 17.77 22.84 10.64
CA GLY A 57 17.73 22.39 12.04
C GLY A 57 16.56 21.46 12.39
N ARG A 58 15.69 21.12 11.43
CA ARG A 58 14.56 20.21 11.64
C ARG A 58 14.86 18.85 11.01
N PHE A 59 14.77 17.81 11.84
CA PHE A 59 14.82 16.43 11.39
C PHE A 59 13.45 15.99 10.87
N SER A 60 13.43 15.38 9.69
CA SER A 60 12.24 14.77 9.10
C SER A 60 12.55 13.32 8.75
N THR A 61 11.62 12.42 9.09
CA THR A 61 11.68 11.02 8.70
C THR A 61 10.41 10.64 7.95
N GLN A 62 10.60 9.93 6.85
CA GLN A 62 9.55 9.30 6.07
C GLN A 62 9.88 7.82 5.88
N ARG A 63 8.88 6.96 6.12
CA ARG A 63 8.95 5.53 5.83
C ARG A 63 7.83 5.14 4.89
N GLU A 64 8.14 4.34 3.89
CA GLU A 64 7.22 3.90 2.86
C GLU A 64 7.19 2.37 2.81
N PHE A 65 5.98 1.81 2.77
CA PHE A 65 5.73 0.39 2.53
C PHE A 65 4.99 0.25 1.22
N SER A 66 5.49 -0.58 0.31
CA SER A 66 4.88 -0.79 -0.99
C SER A 66 4.66 -2.27 -1.28
N ILE A 67 3.57 -2.56 -2.00
CA ILE A 67 3.24 -3.91 -2.46
C ILE A 67 2.34 -3.84 -3.69
N ASP A 68 2.47 -4.84 -4.57
CA ASP A 68 1.58 -5.02 -5.69
C ASP A 68 0.48 -6.04 -5.39
N TYR A 69 -0.72 -5.74 -5.87
CA TYR A 69 -1.85 -6.65 -5.88
C TYR A 69 -2.17 -7.05 -7.31
N LEU A 70 -2.35 -8.35 -7.54
CA LEU A 70 -2.78 -8.89 -8.82
C LEU A 70 -4.29 -9.10 -8.84
N PRO A 71 -4.99 -8.68 -9.90
CA PRO A 71 -6.39 -9.01 -10.11
C PRO A 71 -6.63 -10.53 -10.13
N ALA A 72 -7.65 -10.97 -9.41
CA ALA A 72 -8.11 -12.36 -9.42
C ALA A 72 -9.33 -12.58 -10.35
N GLY A 73 -9.93 -11.50 -10.85
CA GLY A 73 -11.08 -11.53 -11.75
C GLY A 73 -11.53 -10.12 -12.14
N VAL A 74 -12.33 -10.04 -13.21
CA VAL A 74 -12.93 -8.79 -13.70
C VAL A 74 -14.05 -8.34 -12.78
N GLY A 75 -14.27 -7.02 -12.69
CA GLY A 75 -15.36 -6.40 -11.95
C GLY A 75 -14.89 -5.56 -10.76
N GLU A 76 -15.75 -5.42 -9.77
CA GLU A 76 -15.42 -4.69 -8.54
C GLU A 76 -14.34 -5.41 -7.75
N ALA A 77 -13.35 -4.64 -7.32
CA ALA A 77 -12.25 -5.08 -6.50
C ALA A 77 -12.02 -4.10 -5.35
N GLN A 78 -11.32 -4.54 -4.31
CA GLN A 78 -11.03 -3.70 -3.15
C GLN A 78 -9.65 -4.03 -2.59
N VAL A 79 -8.80 -3.00 -2.52
CA VAL A 79 -7.58 -3.03 -1.71
C VAL A 79 -8.00 -3.01 -0.24
N PRO A 80 -7.58 -4.00 0.56
CA PRO A 80 -8.01 -4.11 1.96
C PRO A 80 -7.46 -2.97 2.80
N SER A 81 -8.04 -2.79 3.99
CA SER A 81 -7.43 -1.95 5.03
C SER A 81 -6.12 -2.56 5.54
N PHE A 82 -5.12 -1.74 5.84
CA PHE A 82 -3.88 -2.16 6.46
C PHE A 82 -3.76 -1.62 7.88
N THR A 83 -3.19 -2.44 8.74
CA THR A 83 -2.76 -2.03 10.08
C THR A 83 -1.32 -1.52 10.01
N VAL A 84 -1.13 -0.29 10.47
CA VAL A 84 0.18 0.35 10.64
C VAL A 84 0.42 0.55 12.13
N ARG A 85 1.44 -0.12 12.66
CA ARG A 85 1.89 0.04 14.05
C ARG A 85 2.94 1.14 14.12
N LEU A 86 2.63 2.19 14.87
CA LEU A 86 3.55 3.23 15.28
C LEU A 86 4.05 2.91 16.71
N PRO A 87 5.10 3.58 17.21
CA PRO A 87 5.62 3.31 18.56
C PRO A 87 4.59 3.46 19.68
N ASP A 88 3.66 4.39 19.53
CA ASP A 88 2.71 4.82 20.56
C ASP A 88 1.27 4.36 20.29
N ARG A 89 0.95 3.93 19.07
CA ARG A 89 -0.41 3.58 18.66
C ARG A 89 -0.45 2.69 17.42
N GLU A 90 -1.61 2.07 17.21
CA GLU A 90 -1.95 1.38 15.97
C GLU A 90 -2.95 2.22 15.17
N VAL A 91 -2.73 2.34 13.87
CA VAL A 91 -3.60 3.07 12.94
C VAL A 91 -4.03 2.14 11.82
N ARG A 92 -5.29 2.23 11.41
CA ARG A 92 -5.82 1.46 10.28
C ARG A 92 -6.07 2.37 9.09
N THR A 93 -5.68 1.93 7.90
CA THR A 93 -6.03 2.64 6.66
C THR A 93 -7.44 2.29 6.23
N GLU A 94 -8.12 3.22 5.57
CA GLU A 94 -9.36 2.91 4.88
C GLU A 94 -9.11 1.94 3.70
N PRO A 95 -10.04 1.02 3.41
CA PRO A 95 -9.99 0.22 2.19
C PRO A 95 -10.23 1.10 0.96
N VAL A 96 -9.73 0.69 -0.20
CA VAL A 96 -9.87 1.47 -1.45
C VAL A 96 -10.50 0.62 -2.53
N ALA A 97 -11.60 1.12 -3.10
CA ALA A 97 -12.26 0.50 -4.23
C ALA A 97 -11.43 0.64 -5.51
N VAL A 98 -11.39 -0.45 -6.28
CA VAL A 98 -10.70 -0.55 -7.58
C VAL A 98 -11.64 -1.25 -8.56
N THR A 99 -11.55 -0.90 -9.84
CA THR A 99 -12.31 -1.58 -10.91
C THR A 99 -11.35 -2.35 -11.80
N VAL A 100 -11.54 -3.67 -11.90
CA VAL A 100 -10.81 -4.51 -12.83
C VAL A 100 -11.61 -4.63 -14.13
N VAL A 101 -10.97 -4.35 -15.25
CA VAL A 101 -11.55 -4.50 -16.59
C VAL A 101 -10.85 -5.63 -17.35
N GLU A 102 -11.47 -6.11 -18.41
CA GLU A 102 -10.84 -7.07 -19.31
C GLU A 102 -9.51 -6.54 -19.85
N ALA A 103 -8.51 -7.43 -19.93
CA ALA A 103 -7.27 -7.13 -20.60
C ALA A 103 -7.52 -7.07 -22.11
N ARG A 104 -7.23 -5.94 -22.75
CA ARG A 104 -7.19 -5.90 -24.22
C ARG A 104 -5.95 -6.66 -24.68
N GLN A 105 -6.17 -7.84 -25.27
CA GLN A 105 -5.15 -8.52 -26.05
C GLN A 105 -4.87 -7.66 -27.30
N ARG A 106 -3.61 -7.29 -27.51
CA ARG A 106 -3.14 -6.75 -28.79
C ARG A 106 -2.71 -7.89 -29.69
#